data_AF-A0A840CA02-F1
#
_entry.id   AF-A0A840CA02-F1
#
_cell.length_a   1.000
_cell.length_b   1.000
_cell.length_c   1.000
_cell.angle_alpha   90.00
_cell.angle_beta   90.00
_cell.angle_gamma   90.00
#
_symmetry.space_group_name_H-M   'P 1'
#
loop_
_entity.id
_entity.type
_entity.pdbx_description
1 polymer ?
#
loop_
_entity_poly.entity_id
_entity_poly.type
_entity_poly.pdbx_seq_one_letter_code
_entity_poly.pdbx_strand_id
1 'polypeptide(L)'
;MLDPEEEIKAVIRKIDDILEARRPAGISTFGSGTAALSHESSDDLLRVNLEAAKVVLSAASMNLMGECRQEQPYRPLRPIITEDGDLQWCCTHVPPHCVKV
;
A
#
# COMPACT_ATOMS: atom_id res chain seq x y z
N MET A 1 -9.10 14.34 -13.81
CA MET A 1 -8.04 13.43 -13.31
C MET A 1 -7.38 14.15 -12.16
N LEU A 2 -7.20 13.47 -11.02
CA LEU A 2 -6.39 14.01 -9.92
C LEU A 2 -4.94 14.12 -10.40
N ASP A 3 -4.21 15.09 -9.85
CA ASP A 3 -2.78 15.20 -10.07
C ASP A 3 -2.07 13.95 -9.50
N PRO A 4 -1.08 13.36 -10.18
CA PRO A 4 -0.38 12.17 -9.70
C PRO A 4 0.23 12.33 -8.31
N GLU A 5 0.68 13.52 -7.94
CA GLU A 5 1.22 13.82 -6.61
C GLU A 5 0.12 13.73 -5.54
N GLU A 6 -1.07 14.25 -5.84
CA GLU A 6 -2.22 14.19 -4.94
C GLU A 6 -2.77 12.76 -4.79
N GLU A 7 -2.71 11.94 -5.85
CA GLU A 7 -3.03 10.51 -5.74
C GLU A 7 -2.02 9.77 -4.83
N ILE A 8 -0.72 10.04 -4.96
CA ILE A 8 0.31 9.46 -4.08
C ILE A 8 0.08 9.88 -2.63
N LYS A 9 -0.16 11.18 -2.37
CA LYS A 9 -0.45 11.68 -1.01
C LYS A 9 -1.70 11.04 -0.42
N ALA A 10 -2.75 10.84 -1.22
CA ALA A 10 -3.97 10.18 -0.78
C ALA A 10 -3.70 8.72 -0.37
N VAL A 11 -2.87 8.00 -1.13
CA VAL A 11 -2.50 6.63 -0.78
C VAL A 11 -1.62 6.57 0.47
N ILE A 12 -0.66 7.48 0.63
CA ILE A 12 0.17 7.57 1.85
C ILE A 12 -0.72 7.80 3.08
N ARG A 13 -1.67 8.75 3.01
CA ARG A 13 -2.63 8.98 4.11
C ARG A 13 -3.44 7.73 4.45
N LYS A 14 -3.89 6.99 3.43
CA LYS A 14 -4.62 5.73 3.64
C LYS A 14 -3.75 4.68 4.35
N ILE A 15 -2.46 4.60 4.03
CA ILE A 15 -1.54 3.71 4.73
C ILE A 15 -1.40 4.12 6.20
N ASP A 16 -1.23 5.42 6.49
CA ASP A 16 -1.15 5.94 7.86
C ASP A 16 -2.41 5.59 8.67
N ASP A 17 -3.60 5.76 8.09
CA ASP A 17 -4.86 5.39 8.74
C ASP A 17 -4.93 3.89 9.08
N ILE A 18 -4.46 3.01 8.18
CA ILE A 18 -4.44 1.56 8.41
C ILE A 18 -3.44 1.20 9.53
N LEU A 19 -2.26 1.83 9.53
CA LEU A 19 -1.23 1.59 10.52
C LEU A 19 -1.67 2.06 11.92
N GLU A 20 -2.29 3.23 12.03
CA GLU A 20 -2.82 3.72 13.31
C GLU A 20 -3.99 2.88 13.81
N ALA A 21 -4.90 2.44 12.92
CA ALA A 21 -6.00 1.55 13.30
C ALA A 21 -5.51 0.19 13.83
N ARG A 22 -4.33 -0.27 13.39
CA ARG A 22 -3.70 -1.53 13.81
C ARG A 22 -2.60 -1.33 14.86
N ARG A 23 -2.44 -0.11 15.38
CA ARG A 23 -1.45 0.16 16.41
C ARG A 23 -1.83 -0.63 17.66
N PRO A 24 -0.94 -1.50 18.18
CA PRO A 24 -1.25 -2.24 19.39
C PRO A 24 -1.48 -1.24 20.52
N ALA A 25 -2.67 -1.29 21.12
CA ALA A 25 -2.91 -0.63 22.41
C ALA A 25 -1.86 -1.18 23.38
N GLY A 26 -1.08 -0.29 23.98
CA GLY A 26 0.10 -0.66 24.78
C GLY A 26 -0.14 -1.91 25.62
N ILE A 27 0.70 -2.92 25.39
CA ILE A 27 0.74 -4.21 26.09
C ILE A 27 0.50 -4.00 27.59
N SER A 28 -0.68 -4.42 28.04
CA SER A 28 -0.86 -4.85 29.41
C SER A 28 -1.63 -6.16 29.36
N THR A 29 -1.12 -7.10 30.16
CA THR A 29 -1.74 -8.35 30.60
C THR A 29 -1.28 -9.62 29.86
N PHE A 30 -0.43 -10.36 30.58
CA PHE A 30 -0.23 -11.80 30.50
C PHE A 30 -1.56 -12.53 30.22
N GLY A 31 -1.63 -13.32 29.15
CA GLY A 31 -2.81 -14.15 28.89
C GLY A 31 -2.59 -15.17 27.77
N SER A 32 -2.51 -16.44 28.16
CA SER A 32 -2.56 -17.66 27.35
C SER A 32 -3.25 -17.56 25.98
N GLY A 33 -2.63 -18.14 24.94
CA GLY A 33 -3.39 -18.57 23.76
C GLY A 33 -2.53 -18.88 22.54
N THR A 34 -2.37 -20.17 22.22
CA THR A 34 -1.69 -20.65 21.01
C THR A 34 -2.37 -20.27 19.68
N ALA A 35 -3.49 -19.53 19.72
CA ALA A 35 -4.14 -18.92 18.55
C ALA A 35 -3.75 -17.45 18.30
N ALA A 36 -3.12 -16.77 19.26
CA ALA A 36 -2.68 -15.38 19.10
C ALA A 36 -1.46 -15.24 18.18
N LEU A 37 -0.60 -16.26 18.14
CA LEU A 37 0.68 -16.23 17.41
C LEU A 37 0.52 -16.15 15.89
N SER A 38 -0.52 -16.77 15.31
CA SER A 38 -0.74 -16.77 13.86
C SER A 38 -1.35 -15.47 13.36
N HIS A 39 -2.23 -14.83 14.14
CA HIS A 39 -2.77 -13.51 13.83
C HIS A 39 -1.75 -12.40 14.07
N GLU A 40 -1.00 -12.44 15.19
CA GLU A 40 0.11 -11.51 15.43
C GLU A 40 1.14 -11.56 14.31
N SER A 41 1.55 -12.76 13.87
CA SER A 41 2.50 -12.90 12.76
C SER A 41 1.96 -12.37 11.43
N SER A 42 0.66 -12.46 11.17
CA SER A 42 0.06 -11.95 9.93
C SER A 42 -0.11 -10.43 9.97
N ASP A 43 -0.46 -9.88 11.12
CA ASP A 43 -0.59 -8.43 11.32
C ASP A 43 0.78 -7.73 11.27
N ASP A 44 1.82 -8.36 11.82
CA ASP A 44 3.19 -7.84 11.73
C ASP A 44 3.70 -7.81 10.29
N LEU A 45 3.45 -8.86 9.50
CA LEU A 45 3.82 -8.88 8.08
C LEU A 45 3.08 -7.80 7.28
N LEU A 46 1.78 -7.64 7.52
CA LEU A 46 0.99 -6.58 6.87
C LEU A 46 1.53 -5.19 7.21
N ARG A 47 1.89 -4.94 8.47
CA ARG A 47 2.48 -3.67 8.90
C ARG A 47 3.83 -3.41 8.23
N VAL A 48 4.70 -4.42 8.15
CA VAL A 48 5.99 -4.31 7.45
C VAL A 48 5.78 -3.97 5.97
N ASN A 49 4.84 -4.63 5.31
CA ASN A 49 4.53 -4.36 3.91
C ASN A 49 4.00 -2.93 3.70
N LEU A 50 3.10 -2.46 4.57
CA LEU A 50 2.55 -1.11 4.52
C LEU A 50 3.62 -0.04 4.76
N GLU A 51 4.51 -0.23 5.74
CA GLU A 51 5.63 0.68 5.99
C GLU A 51 6.59 0.72 4.79
N ALA A 52 6.92 -0.43 4.20
CA ALA A 52 7.74 -0.50 3.00
C ALA A 52 7.07 0.23 1.83
N ALA A 53 5.76 0.02 1.61
CA ALA A 53 4.98 0.69 0.58
C ALA A 53 4.99 2.22 0.78
N LYS A 54 4.86 2.71 2.02
CA LYS A 54 4.91 4.13 2.37
C LYS A 54 6.27 4.76 2.02
N VAL A 55 7.37 4.07 2.31
CA VAL A 55 8.73 4.54 1.96
C VAL A 55 8.88 4.66 0.44
N VAL A 56 8.46 3.63 -0.32
CA VAL A 56 8.51 3.65 -1.79
C VAL A 56 7.64 4.79 -2.36
N LEU A 57 6.43 4.98 -1.83
CA LEU A 57 5.52 6.04 -2.27
C LEU A 57 6.07 7.44 -1.99
N SER A 58 6.71 7.64 -0.84
CA SER A 58 7.35 8.90 -0.48
C SER A 58 8.55 9.22 -1.36
N ALA A 59 9.25 8.21 -1.88
CA ALA A 59 10.31 8.39 -2.87
C ALA A 59 9.74 8.64 -4.28
N ALA A 60 8.64 7.99 -4.63
CA ALA A 60 7.97 8.11 -5.91
C ALA A 60 7.32 9.48 -6.16
N SER A 61 6.89 10.19 -5.11
CA SER A 61 6.36 11.56 -5.26
C SER A 61 7.38 12.54 -5.85
N MET A 62 8.66 12.17 -5.90
CA MET A 62 9.72 12.99 -6.50
C MET A 62 10.06 12.61 -7.96
N ASN A 63 9.61 11.45 -8.46
CA ASN A 63 9.88 10.98 -9.82
C ASN A 63 8.65 10.26 -10.39
N LEU A 64 7.79 11.07 -11.02
CA LEU A 64 6.61 10.74 -11.81
C LEU A 64 6.48 9.26 -12.20
N MET A 65 5.40 8.67 -11.68
CA MET A 65 4.91 7.36 -12.06
C MET A 65 4.85 7.18 -13.57
N GLY A 66 5.47 6.10 -14.05
CA GLY A 66 5.54 5.79 -15.48
C GLY A 66 4.17 5.56 -16.11
N GLU A 67 4.15 5.44 -17.43
CA GLU A 67 2.93 5.14 -18.19
C GLU A 67 2.86 3.66 -18.56
N CYS A 68 1.64 3.12 -18.59
CA CYS A 68 1.37 1.80 -19.14
C CYS A 68 1.55 1.83 -20.66
N ARG A 69 2.52 1.05 -21.15
CA ARG A 69 2.85 0.91 -22.57
C ARG A 69 2.22 -0.32 -23.23
N GLN A 70 1.37 -1.06 -22.50
CA GLN A 70 0.74 -2.27 -23.03
C GLN A 70 -0.38 -1.96 -24.02
N GLU A 71 -1.04 -0.81 -23.88
CA GLU A 71 -2.17 -0.43 -24.74
C GLU A 71 -2.14 1.07 -25.07
N GLN A 72 -2.48 1.42 -26.31
CA GLN A 72 -2.51 2.80 -26.79
C GLN A 72 -3.95 3.35 -26.80
N PRO A 73 -4.17 4.62 -26.38
CA PRO A 73 -3.15 5.56 -25.88
C PRO A 73 -2.60 5.12 -24.51
N TYR A 74 -1.32 5.41 -24.29
CA TYR A 74 -0.68 5.13 -23.00
C TYR A 74 -1.43 5.86 -21.88
N ARG A 75 -1.52 5.21 -20.71
CA ARG A 75 -2.22 5.75 -19.54
C ARG A 75 -1.27 5.79 -18.35
N PRO A 76 -1.36 6.83 -17.50
CA PRO A 76 -0.54 6.89 -16.30
C PRO A 76 -0.81 5.69 -15.39
N LEU A 77 0.25 5.18 -14.78
CA LEU A 77 0.14 4.21 -13.69
C LEU A 77 -0.22 4.94 -12.40
N ARG A 78 -1.03 4.29 -11.58
CA ARG A 78 -1.50 4.80 -10.29
C ARG A 78 -1.16 3.84 -9.16
N PRO A 79 -0.83 4.35 -7.97
CA PRO A 79 -0.55 3.52 -6.82
C PRO A 79 -1.83 2.86 -6.32
N ILE A 80 -1.76 1.56 -6.05
CA ILE A 80 -2.81 0.80 -5.37
C ILE A 80 -2.16 -0.03 -4.27
N ILE A 81 -2.75 -0.01 -3.08
CA ILE A 81 -2.41 -0.92 -1.99
C ILE A 81 -3.45 -2.04 -1.96
N THR A 82 -2.97 -3.27 -2.05
CA THR A 82 -3.80 -4.48 -1.95
C THR A 82 -4.21 -4.77 -0.51
N GLU A 83 -5.09 -5.75 -0.33
CA GLU A 83 -5.54 -6.17 1.01
C GLU A 83 -4.38 -6.73 1.88
N ASP A 84 -3.37 -7.31 1.23
CA ASP A 84 -2.16 -7.85 1.87
C ASP A 84 -1.08 -6.79 2.15
N GLY A 85 -1.38 -5.52 1.86
CA GLY A 85 -0.47 -4.39 2.04
C GLY A 85 0.60 -4.27 0.95
N ASP A 86 0.55 -5.10 -0.10
CA ASP A 86 1.46 -4.97 -1.24
C ASP A 86 1.14 -3.71 -2.05
N LEU A 87 2.19 -3.01 -2.48
CA LEU A 87 2.11 -1.91 -3.44
C LEU A 87 2.09 -2.42 -4.87
N GLN A 88 1.13 -1.93 -5.65
CA GLN A 88 1.00 -2.17 -7.08
C GLN A 88 0.84 -0.87 -7.85
N TRP A 89 1.36 -0.85 -9.07
CA TRP A 89 1.17 0.23 -10.04
C TRP A 89 0.19 -0.22 -11.11
N CYS A 90 -1.00 0.37 -11.13
CA CYS A 90 -2.07 -0.05 -12.03
C CYS A 90 -2.49 1.06 -12.99
N CYS A 91 -2.73 0.72 -14.26
CA CYS A 91 -3.27 1.66 -15.24
C CYS A 91 -4.80 1.74 -15.20
N THR A 92 -5.36 2.69 -15.95
CA THR A 92 -6.81 2.91 -16.07
C THR A 92 -7.46 2.24 -17.29
N HIS A 93 -6.72 1.38 -17.99
CA HIS A 93 -7.29 0.55 -19.07
C HIS A 93 -8.28 -0.48 -18.51
N VAL A 94 -9.11 -1.01 -19.39
CA VAL A 94 -10.05 -2.10 -19.06
C VAL A 94 -9.74 -3.28 -20.01
N PRO A 95 -9.15 -4.38 -19.52
CA PRO A 95 -8.81 -4.66 -18.11
C PRO A 95 -7.61 -3.84 -17.59
N PRO A 96 -7.54 -3.58 -16.26
CA PRO A 96 -6.41 -2.85 -15.69
C PRO A 96 -5.14 -3.71 -15.70
N HIS A 97 -4.03 -3.14 -16.15
CA HIS A 97 -2.70 -3.74 -16.06
C HIS A 97 -2.02 -3.26 -14.78
N CYS A 98 -1.64 -4.20 -13.92
CA CYS A 98 -0.94 -3.92 -12.66
C CYS A 98 0.47 -4.53 -12.66
N VAL A 99 1.43 -3.80 -12.12
CA VAL A 99 2.80 -4.26 -11.90
C VAL A 99 3.08 -4.23 -10.39
N LYS A 100 3.49 -5.37 -9.83
CA LYS A 100 3.89 -5.47 -8.42
C LYS A 100 5.30 -4.90 -8.25
N VAL A 101 5.51 -4.17 -7.14
CA VAL A 101 6.81 -3.61 -6.73
C VAL A 101 7.54 -4.58 -5.82
#